data_AF-A0A4R1HU38-F1
#
_entry.id   AF-A0A4R1HU38-F1
#
_cell.length_a   1.000
_cell.length_b   1.000
_cell.length_c   1.000
_cell.angle_alpha   90.00
_cell.angle_beta   90.00
_cell.angle_gamma   90.00
#
_symmetry.space_group_name_H-M   'P 1'
#
loop_
_entity.id
_entity.type
_entity.pdbx_description
1 polymer ?
#
loop_
_entity_poly.entity_id
_entity_poly.type
_entity_poly.pdbx_seq_one_letter_code
_entity_poly.pdbx_strand_id
1 'polypeptide(L)'
;MTTQMEPLTATLSLDAAWCRCADRRRHAHHHDRLLLVETDFDELLELLELAVTWQELDYSDAAVVPPERWNDFAMTHVWRDQDRMERLFGLATDVALRAASGAVGGAQLLELVAR
;
A
#
# COMPACT_ATOMS: atom_id res chain seq x y z
N MET A 1 43.32 24.03 -0.52
CA MET A 1 41.93 24.35 -0.12
C MET A 1 41.04 23.28 -0.74
N THR A 2 40.80 22.20 0.01
CA THR A 2 39.96 21.07 -0.40
C THR A 2 38.57 21.28 0.19
N THR A 3 37.60 21.61 -0.67
CA THR A 3 36.18 21.60 -0.32
C THR A 3 35.75 20.16 -0.10
N GLN A 4 35.46 19.79 1.14
CA GLN A 4 34.80 18.53 1.44
C GLN A 4 33.35 18.59 0.91
N MET A 5 33.02 17.69 -0.01
CA MET A 5 31.65 17.26 -0.25
C MET A 5 31.24 16.39 0.94
N GLU A 6 30.40 16.93 1.82
CA GLU A 6 29.71 16.11 2.82
C GLU A 6 28.62 15.28 2.14
N PRO A 7 28.45 13.99 2.51
CA PRO A 7 27.42 13.15 1.92
C PRO A 7 26.04 13.57 2.44
N LEU A 8 25.10 13.78 1.51
CA LEU A 8 23.67 14.02 1.76
C LEU A 8 22.98 12.72 2.22
N THR A 9 23.42 12.17 3.34
CA THR A 9 22.86 10.95 3.95
C THR A 9 22.55 11.24 5.42
N ALA A 10 21.39 11.86 5.71
CA ALA A 10 20.63 11.70 6.97
C ALA A 10 19.53 12.77 7.16
N THR A 11 18.56 12.87 6.25
CA THR A 11 17.36 13.71 6.50
C THR A 11 16.05 12.94 6.31
N LEU A 12 16.05 11.62 6.55
CA LEU A 12 14.85 10.77 6.42
C LEU A 12 14.40 10.15 7.76
N SER A 13 14.55 10.83 8.90
CA SER A 13 14.36 10.14 10.20
C SER A 13 13.79 10.97 11.37
N LEU A 14 12.87 11.91 11.12
CA LEU A 14 12.17 12.59 12.23
C LEU A 14 10.64 12.52 12.18
N ASP A 15 10.03 12.04 11.09
CA ASP A 15 8.56 11.97 10.98
C ASP A 15 7.93 10.61 11.31
N ALA A 16 8.71 9.52 11.31
CA ALA A 16 8.19 8.21 11.70
C ALA A 16 7.75 8.16 13.18
N ALA A 17 8.30 9.03 14.05
CA ALA A 17 8.01 9.00 15.48
C ALA A 17 6.62 9.54 15.86
N TRP A 18 5.99 10.42 15.07
CA TRP A 18 4.75 11.10 15.47
C TRP A 18 3.47 10.52 14.88
N CYS A 19 3.56 9.54 13.97
CA CYS A 19 2.36 8.89 13.46
C CYS A 19 1.67 8.08 14.57
N ARG A 20 0.44 8.46 14.92
CA ARG A 20 -0.42 7.80 15.92
C ARG A 20 -1.52 6.94 15.27
N CYS A 21 -1.40 6.62 13.98
CA CYS A 21 -2.41 5.83 13.28
C CYS A 21 -2.51 4.42 13.91
N ALA A 22 -3.69 3.79 13.80
CA ALA A 22 -3.89 2.46 14.34
C ALA A 22 -3.04 1.39 13.62
N ASP A 23 -2.66 1.63 12.37
CA ASP A 23 -1.81 0.72 11.58
C ASP A 23 -0.43 0.56 12.16
N ARG A 24 0.22 1.65 12.59
CA ARG A 24 1.55 1.57 13.19
C ARG A 24 1.60 0.65 14.42
N ARG A 25 0.52 0.56 15.20
CA ARG A 25 0.48 -0.29 16.40
C ARG A 25 0.36 -1.78 16.08
N ARG A 26 -0.28 -2.14 14.97
CA ARG A 26 -0.60 -3.54 14.61
C ARG A 26 0.30 -4.08 13.50
N HIS A 27 0.78 -3.20 12.63
CA HIS A 27 1.49 -3.51 11.40
C HIS A 27 2.72 -2.61 11.24
N ALA A 28 3.45 -2.33 12.33
CA ALA A 28 4.53 -1.34 12.37
C ALA A 28 5.51 -1.45 11.18
N HIS A 29 5.96 -2.66 10.89
CA HIS A 29 6.89 -2.91 9.81
C HIS A 29 6.29 -2.58 8.43
N HIS A 30 5.09 -3.08 8.12
CA HIS A 30 4.46 -2.78 6.82
C HIS A 30 4.06 -1.30 6.73
N HIS A 31 3.61 -0.69 7.82
CA HIS A 31 3.34 0.76 7.90
C HIS A 31 4.57 1.58 7.50
N ASP A 32 5.73 1.29 8.08
CA ASP A 32 6.95 2.05 7.82
C ASP A 32 7.42 1.89 6.37
N ARG A 33 7.21 0.71 5.77
CA ARG A 33 7.44 0.46 4.34
C ARG A 33 6.49 1.25 3.44
N LEU A 34 5.20 1.33 3.80
CA LEU A 34 4.21 2.11 3.03
C LEU A 34 4.52 3.62 3.01
N LEU A 35 5.21 4.16 4.02
CA LEU A 35 5.68 5.55 4.01
C LEU A 35 6.77 5.81 2.95
N LEU A 36 7.46 4.77 2.50
CA LEU A 36 8.56 4.88 1.53
C LEU A 36 8.08 4.81 0.08
N VAL A 37 6.84 4.41 -0.19
CA VAL A 37 6.27 4.22 -1.55
C VAL A 37 6.45 5.45 -2.46
N GLU A 38 6.46 6.66 -1.89
CA GLU A 38 6.67 7.88 -2.68
C GLU A 38 8.11 8.03 -3.21
N THR A 39 9.09 7.51 -2.46
CA THR A 39 10.52 7.76 -2.67
C THR A 39 11.32 6.52 -3.05
N ASP A 40 10.75 5.34 -2.84
CA ASP A 40 11.36 4.05 -3.09
C ASP A 40 10.50 3.24 -4.06
N PHE A 41 11.10 2.89 -5.20
CA PHE A 41 10.42 2.14 -6.25
C PHE A 41 10.18 0.68 -5.86
N ASP A 42 11.06 0.08 -5.06
CA ASP A 42 10.90 -1.31 -4.63
C ASP A 42 9.69 -1.42 -3.69
N GLU A 43 9.48 -0.43 -2.82
CA GLU A 43 8.32 -0.39 -1.93
C GLU A 43 7.00 -0.11 -2.68
N LEU A 44 7.06 0.67 -3.76
CA LEU A 44 5.94 0.80 -4.68
C LEU A 44 5.60 -0.54 -5.35
N LEU A 45 6.61 -1.24 -5.86
CA LEU A 45 6.41 -2.53 -6.52
C LEU A 45 5.79 -3.54 -5.55
N GLU A 46 6.29 -3.60 -4.32
CA GLU A 46 5.77 -4.47 -3.26
C GLU A 46 4.31 -4.16 -2.90
N LEU A 47 3.90 -2.89 -2.86
CA LEU A 47 2.48 -2.52 -2.69
C LEU A 47 1.62 -3.03 -3.85
N LEU A 48 2.10 -2.92 -5.09
CA LEU A 48 1.36 -3.39 -6.26
C LEU A 48 1.29 -4.91 -6.32
N GLU A 49 2.38 -5.62 -5.97
CA GLU A 49 2.40 -7.07 -5.84
C GLU A 49 1.40 -7.53 -4.79
N LEU A 50 1.43 -6.93 -3.60
CA LEU A 50 0.45 -7.22 -2.54
C LEU A 50 -0.98 -6.96 -3.01
N ALA A 51 -1.21 -5.90 -3.79
CA ALA A 51 -2.53 -5.60 -4.33
C ALA A 51 -3.04 -6.69 -5.27
N VAL A 52 -2.21 -7.16 -6.21
CA VAL A 52 -2.64 -8.18 -7.18
C VAL A 52 -2.79 -9.56 -6.57
N THR A 53 -2.00 -9.91 -5.55
CA THR A 53 -2.06 -11.22 -4.89
C THR A 53 -3.03 -11.27 -3.72
N TRP A 54 -3.66 -10.15 -3.33
CA TRP A 54 -4.46 -10.06 -2.11
C TRP A 54 -5.58 -11.12 -2.01
N GLN A 55 -6.24 -11.43 -3.13
CA GLN A 55 -7.32 -12.44 -3.17
C GLN A 55 -6.81 -13.86 -3.48
N GLU A 56 -5.54 -14.01 -3.80
CA GLU A 56 -4.94 -15.30 -4.19
C GLU A 56 -4.26 -16.00 -3.00
N LEU A 57 -3.78 -15.22 -2.02
CA LEU A 57 -3.03 -15.70 -0.86
C LEU A 57 -3.76 -15.39 0.44
N ASP A 58 -3.52 -16.21 1.46
CA ASP A 58 -4.06 -15.99 2.81
C ASP A 58 -3.12 -15.07 3.61
N TYR A 59 -3.59 -13.85 3.85
CA TYR A 59 -2.88 -12.83 4.64
C TYR A 59 -3.44 -12.69 6.08
N SER A 60 -4.31 -13.60 6.52
CA SER A 60 -4.98 -13.50 7.83
C SER A 60 -4.01 -13.44 9.02
N ASP A 61 -2.89 -14.16 8.92
CA ASP A 61 -1.81 -14.17 9.93
C ASP A 61 -0.65 -13.23 9.58
N ALA A 62 -0.70 -12.55 8.43
CA ALA A 62 0.36 -11.65 8.00
C ALA A 62 0.25 -10.29 8.70
N ALA A 63 1.38 -9.74 9.15
CA ALA A 63 1.45 -8.44 9.80
C ALA A 63 1.40 -7.27 8.78
N VAL A 64 0.45 -7.32 7.84
CA VAL A 64 0.28 -6.35 6.76
C VAL A 64 -0.97 -5.49 6.97
N VAL A 65 -0.85 -4.18 6.69
CA VAL A 65 -2.01 -3.29 6.56
C VAL A 65 -2.92 -3.78 5.42
N PRO A 66 -4.22 -4.04 5.68
CA PRO A 66 -5.13 -4.58 4.68
C PRO A 66 -5.61 -3.48 3.70
N PRO A 67 -6.06 -3.84 2.48
CA PRO A 67 -6.42 -2.90 1.42
C PRO A 67 -7.51 -1.91 1.78
N GLU A 68 -8.47 -2.28 2.63
CA GLU A 68 -9.55 -1.39 3.07
C GLU A 68 -9.02 -0.16 3.81
N ARG A 69 -7.77 -0.19 4.25
CA ARG A 69 -7.13 0.89 5.02
C ARG A 69 -6.12 1.69 4.20
N TRP A 70 -5.80 1.29 2.98
CA TRP A 70 -4.79 1.93 2.14
C TRP A 70 -5.17 3.36 1.72
N ASN A 71 -6.44 3.60 1.39
CA ASN A 71 -6.92 4.96 1.11
C ASN A 71 -6.85 5.87 2.34
N ASP A 72 -7.33 5.38 3.49
CA ASP A 72 -7.22 6.11 4.76
C ASP A 72 -5.76 6.37 5.12
N PHE A 73 -4.86 5.43 4.82
CA PHE A 73 -3.42 5.60 5.00
C PHE A 73 -2.90 6.77 4.16
N ALA A 74 -3.25 6.84 2.86
CA ALA A 74 -2.84 7.96 2.02
C ALA A 74 -3.39 9.31 2.50
N MET A 75 -4.63 9.35 2.98
CA MET A 75 -5.25 10.59 3.46
C MET A 75 -4.71 11.09 4.80
N THR A 76 -4.19 10.19 5.65
CA THR A 76 -3.79 10.51 7.02
C THR A 76 -2.30 10.83 7.16
N HIS A 77 -1.50 10.59 6.13
CA HIS A 77 -0.07 10.87 6.09
C HIS A 77 0.25 12.07 5.19
N VAL A 78 1.39 12.69 5.45
CA VAL A 78 1.87 13.85 4.69
C VAL A 78 2.80 13.35 3.60
N TRP A 79 2.44 13.62 2.34
CA TRP A 79 3.24 13.29 1.16
C TRP A 79 3.80 14.54 0.52
N ARG A 80 4.87 14.39 -0.28
CA ARG A 80 5.39 15.49 -1.10
C ARG A 80 4.41 15.85 -2.22
N ASP A 81 3.73 14.86 -2.80
CA ASP A 81 2.67 15.03 -3.79
C ASP A 81 1.41 14.26 -3.36
N GLN A 82 0.56 14.96 -2.60
CA GLN A 82 -0.65 14.39 -1.99
C GLN A 82 -1.58 13.75 -3.03
N ASP A 83 -1.87 14.47 -4.11
CA ASP A 83 -2.80 14.02 -5.15
C ASP A 83 -2.30 12.74 -5.85
N ARG A 84 -0.98 12.65 -6.07
CA ARG A 84 -0.38 11.44 -6.65
C ARG A 84 -0.53 10.25 -5.71
N MET A 85 -0.25 10.43 -4.43
CA MET A 85 -0.29 9.33 -3.46
C MET A 85 -1.72 8.84 -3.22
N GLU A 86 -2.69 9.73 -3.14
CA GLU A 86 -4.11 9.35 -3.05
C GLU A 86 -4.56 8.52 -4.26
N ARG A 87 -4.17 8.91 -5.48
CA ARG A 87 -4.48 8.12 -6.70
C ARG A 87 -3.79 6.77 -6.71
N LEU A 88 -2.55 6.71 -6.24
CA LEU A 88 -1.74 5.49 -6.23
C LEU A 88 -2.32 4.45 -5.26
N PHE A 89 -2.54 4.85 -4.00
CA PHE A 89 -3.17 3.99 -3.00
C PHE A 89 -4.61 3.65 -3.37
N GLY A 90 -5.35 4.58 -3.99
CA GLY A 90 -6.67 4.32 -4.57
C GLY A 90 -6.64 3.21 -5.62
N LEU A 91 -5.74 3.30 -6.59
CA LEU A 91 -5.59 2.27 -7.62
C LEU A 91 -5.21 0.91 -7.02
N ALA A 92 -4.26 0.88 -6.08
CA ALA A 92 -3.87 -0.37 -5.40
C ALA A 92 -5.07 -0.99 -4.66
N THR A 93 -5.84 -0.17 -3.94
CA THR A 93 -7.06 -0.59 -3.24
C THR A 93 -8.08 -1.20 -4.21
N ASP A 94 -8.34 -0.51 -5.32
CA ASP A 94 -9.28 -0.98 -6.34
C ASP A 94 -8.83 -2.33 -6.92
N VAL A 95 -7.55 -2.50 -7.22
CA VAL A 95 -6.99 -3.76 -7.72
C VAL A 95 -7.22 -4.90 -6.72
N ALA A 96 -6.87 -4.68 -5.45
CA ALA A 96 -6.97 -5.69 -4.40
C ALA A 96 -8.40 -6.12 -4.08
N LEU A 97 -9.34 -5.17 -4.12
CA LEU A 97 -10.74 -5.42 -3.77
C LEU A 97 -11.59 -5.88 -4.96
N ARG A 98 -11.18 -5.56 -6.20
CA ARG A 98 -11.93 -5.94 -7.41
C ARG A 98 -11.99 -7.45 -7.65
N ALA A 99 -10.93 -8.19 -7.31
CA ALA A 99 -10.90 -9.64 -7.51
C ALA A 99 -11.94 -10.38 -6.65
N ALA A 100 -12.35 -9.83 -5.50
CA ALA A 100 -13.45 -10.38 -4.68
C ALA A 100 -14.82 -10.34 -5.40
N SER A 101 -15.00 -9.40 -6.33
CA SER A 101 -16.26 -9.22 -7.08
C SER A 101 -16.40 -10.13 -8.31
N GLY A 102 -15.30 -10.78 -8.74
CA GLY A 102 -15.27 -11.66 -9.91
C GLY A 102 -15.82 -13.07 -9.68
N ALA A 103 -15.93 -13.51 -8.41
CA ALA A 103 -16.39 -14.84 -8.05
C ALA A 103 -17.89 -15.09 -8.39
N VAL A 104 -18.68 -14.03 -8.57
CA VAL A 104 -20.10 -14.12 -8.94
C VAL A 104 -20.31 -14.37 -10.44
N GLY A 105 -19.31 -14.09 -11.28
CA GLY A 105 -19.41 -14.24 -12.73
C GLY A 105 -19.31 -15.67 -13.24
N GLY A 106 -18.52 -16.53 -12.59
CA GLY A 106 -18.31 -17.91 -13.03
C GLY A 106 -19.52 -18.82 -12.84
N ALA A 107 -20.26 -18.64 -11.74
CA ALA A 107 -21.47 -19.42 -11.45
C ALA A 107 -22.67 -18.98 -12.32
N GLN A 108 -22.84 -17.67 -12.54
CA GLN A 108 -23.95 -17.13 -13.34
C GLN A 108 -23.80 -17.41 -14.84
N LEU A 109 -22.56 -17.51 -15.36
CA LEU A 109 -22.34 -17.84 -16.77
C LEU A 109 -22.68 -19.30 -17.10
N LEU A 110 -22.45 -20.23 -16.16
CA LEU A 110 -22.84 -21.63 -16.32
C LEU A 110 -24.37 -21.81 -16.27
N GLU A 111 -25.06 -21.03 -15.43
CA GLU A 111 -26.53 -21.07 -15.32
C GLU A 111 -27.22 -20.43 -16.54
N LEU A 112 -26.58 -19.46 -17.19
CA LEU A 112 -27.07 -18.86 -18.44
C LEU A 112 -26.85 -19.76 -19.67
N VAL A 113 -25.79 -20.56 -19.69
CA VAL A 113 -25.50 -21.53 -20.78
C VAL A 113 -26.29 -22.83 -20.61
N ALA A 114 -26.80 -23.11 -19.41
CA ALA A 114 -27.63 -24.28 -19.11
C ALA A 114 -29.15 -24.05 -19.29
N ARG A 115 -29.59 -22.86 -19.75
CA ARG A 115 -30.99 -22.56 -20.14
C ARG A 115 -31.13 -22.51 -21.66
#